data_AF-A0A1E5L7E7-F1
#
_entry.id   AF-A0A1E5L7E7-F1
#
_cell.length_a   1.000
_cell.length_b   1.000
_cell.length_c   1.000
_cell.angle_alpha   90.00
_cell.angle_beta   90.00
_cell.angle_gamma   90.00
#
_symmetry.space_group_name_H-M   'P 1'
#
loop_
_entity.id
_entity.type
_entity.pdbx_description
1 polymer ?
#
loop_
_entity_poly.entity_id
_entity_poly.type
_entity_poly.pdbx_seq_one_letter_code
_entity_poly.pdbx_strand_id
1 'polypeptide(L)'
;MLSDYAQKQREDLNTKANREDIKISLTDKEYSNLKLMAYKAGFRDAGELISSFVGDLTGWQSNGSDERDKANEWYERAFGTSEYHSNIRHYLYDNDYSLDDMNDLLEDEDYFEEIYQAYISENSRMNNESKEQCLQTLKDIVSKGVEL
;
A
#
# COMPACT_ATOMS: atom_id res chain seq x y z
N MET A 1 7.32 8.03 33.14
CA MET A 1 6.70 8.78 32.03
C MET A 1 6.87 7.92 30.79
N LEU A 2 5.80 7.59 30.06
CA LEU A 2 5.92 6.87 28.79
C LEU A 2 6.69 7.78 27.82
N SER A 3 7.48 7.20 26.91
CA SER A 3 8.08 7.97 25.82
C SER A 3 6.99 8.50 24.90
N ASP A 4 7.26 9.62 24.21
CA ASP A 4 6.37 10.18 23.19
C ASP A 4 5.98 9.12 22.14
N TYR A 5 6.92 8.25 21.77
CA TYR A 5 6.68 7.10 20.88
C TYR A 5 5.66 6.11 21.47
N ALA A 6 5.83 5.69 22.72
CA ALA A 6 4.91 4.74 23.35
C ALA A 6 3.51 5.33 23.56
N GLN A 7 3.41 6.65 23.75
CA GLN A 7 2.13 7.35 23.79
C GLN A 7 1.46 7.35 22.42
N LYS A 8 2.16 7.75 21.35
CA LYS A 8 1.64 7.71 19.97
C LYS A 8 1.18 6.32 19.55
N GLN A 9 1.95 5.29 19.85
CA GLN A 9 1.57 3.90 19.53
C GLN A 9 0.30 3.47 20.27
N ARG A 10 0.14 3.89 21.53
CA ARG A 10 -1.08 3.62 22.31
C ARG A 10 -2.29 4.38 21.77
N GLU A 11 -2.11 5.62 21.35
CA GLU A 11 -3.18 6.42 20.74
C GLU A 11 -3.62 5.80 19.41
N ASP A 12 -2.66 5.41 18.56
CA ASP A 12 -2.94 4.75 17.28
C ASP A 12 -3.61 3.38 17.46
N LEU A 13 -3.23 2.60 18.48
CA LEU A 13 -3.91 1.36 18.87
C LEU A 13 -5.43 1.52 19.04
N ASN A 14 -5.91 2.70 19.46
CA ASN A 14 -7.34 2.97 19.61
C ASN A 14 -8.07 3.13 18.26
N THR A 15 -7.35 3.31 17.16
CA THR A 15 -7.91 3.40 15.80
C THR A 15 -8.12 2.02 15.15
N LYS A 16 -7.68 0.95 15.84
CA LYS A 16 -7.81 -0.43 15.36
C LYS A 16 -9.28 -0.78 15.13
N ALA A 17 -9.61 -1.09 13.88
CA ALA A 17 -10.92 -1.57 13.48
C ALA A 17 -10.78 -2.51 12.28
N ASN A 18 -11.85 -3.28 12.01
CA ASN A 18 -11.94 -4.05 10.78
C ASN A 18 -11.99 -3.09 9.58
N ARG A 19 -11.22 -3.39 8.54
CA ARG A 19 -11.14 -2.61 7.30
C ARG A 19 -12.03 -3.27 6.26
N GLU A 20 -13.14 -2.63 5.89
CA GLU A 20 -14.14 -3.17 4.95
C GLU A 20 -13.73 -3.02 3.48
N ASP A 21 -12.74 -2.17 3.21
CA ASP A 21 -12.18 -1.88 1.89
C ASP A 21 -11.13 -2.91 1.44
N ILE A 22 -10.59 -3.70 2.37
CA ILE A 22 -9.62 -4.76 2.06
C ILE A 22 -10.37 -6.01 1.61
N LYS A 23 -10.32 -6.28 0.30
CA LYS A 23 -10.85 -7.52 -0.31
C LYS A 23 -9.71 -8.38 -0.83
N ILE A 24 -9.68 -9.64 -0.41
CA ILE A 24 -8.64 -10.60 -0.80
C ILE A 24 -9.27 -11.65 -1.70
N SER A 25 -8.66 -11.89 -2.87
CA SER A 25 -9.03 -12.97 -3.78
C SER A 25 -8.08 -14.15 -3.57
N LEU A 26 -8.63 -15.32 -3.21
CA LEU A 26 -7.88 -16.54 -2.93
C LEU A 26 -8.51 -17.71 -3.68
N THR A 27 -7.68 -18.63 -4.13
CA THR A 27 -8.14 -19.97 -4.51
C THR A 27 -8.65 -20.73 -3.27
N ASP A 28 -9.50 -21.73 -3.48
CA ASP A 28 -10.01 -22.57 -2.39
C ASP A 28 -8.89 -23.22 -1.57
N LYS A 29 -7.79 -23.58 -2.24
CA LYS A 29 -6.62 -24.19 -1.61
C LYS A 29 -5.86 -23.18 -0.75
N GLU A 30 -5.63 -21.97 -1.25
CA GLU A 30 -5.00 -20.90 -0.47
C GLU A 30 -5.83 -20.55 0.76
N TYR A 31 -7.15 -20.39 0.59
CA TYR A 31 -8.04 -20.08 1.70
C TYR A 31 -8.07 -21.19 2.76
N SER A 32 -8.08 -22.46 2.34
CA SER A 32 -8.03 -23.60 3.27
C SER A 32 -6.71 -23.67 4.03
N ASN A 33 -5.58 -23.43 3.34
CA ASN A 33 -4.26 -23.41 3.96
C ASN A 33 -4.11 -22.25 4.96
N LEU A 34 -4.62 -21.07 4.60
CA LEU A 34 -4.56 -19.89 5.47
C LEU A 34 -5.33 -20.11 6.78
N LYS A 35 -6.54 -20.68 6.72
CA LYS A 35 -7.29 -21.07 7.93
C LYS A 35 -6.53 -22.10 8.77
N LEU A 36 -5.91 -23.10 8.14
CA LEU A 36 -5.11 -24.09 8.85
C LEU A 36 -3.91 -23.45 9.57
N MET A 37 -3.22 -22.51 8.92
CA MET A 37 -2.11 -21.77 9.54
C MET A 37 -2.60 -20.95 10.74
N ALA A 38 -3.73 -20.26 10.60
CA ALA A 38 -4.31 -19.47 11.69
C ALA A 38 -4.63 -20.36 12.91
N TYR A 39 -5.29 -21.50 12.69
CA TYR A 39 -5.61 -22.43 13.76
C TYR A 39 -4.36 -23.07 14.39
N LYS A 40 -3.32 -23.37 13.61
CA LYS A 40 -2.03 -23.87 14.15
C LYS A 40 -1.36 -22.84 15.06
N ALA A 41 -1.51 -21.56 14.77
CA ALA A 41 -1.00 -20.46 15.58
C ALA A 41 -1.91 -20.13 16.79
N GLY A 42 -3.10 -20.73 16.89
CA GLY A 42 -4.06 -20.50 17.97
C GLY A 42 -5.00 -19.31 17.74
N PHE A 43 -5.05 -18.76 16.52
CA PHE A 43 -6.00 -17.71 16.15
C PHE A 43 -7.42 -18.25 15.94
N ARG A 44 -8.41 -17.37 16.12
CA ARG A 44 -9.84 -17.66 15.94
C ARG A 44 -10.22 -17.79 14.47
N ASP A 45 -9.55 -17.04 13.61
CA ASP A 45 -9.79 -17.03 12.17
C ASP A 45 -8.55 -16.57 11.37
N ALA A 46 -8.65 -16.66 10.04
CA ALA A 46 -7.59 -16.25 9.12
C ALA A 46 -7.32 -14.73 9.13
N GLY A 47 -8.30 -13.91 9.52
CA GLY A 47 -8.17 -12.45 9.57
C GLY A 47 -7.23 -12.01 10.68
N GLU A 48 -7.25 -12.68 11.83
CA GLU A 48 -6.28 -12.42 12.90
C GLU A 48 -4.84 -12.73 12.47
N LEU A 49 -4.64 -13.84 11.74
CA LEU A 49 -3.33 -14.19 11.20
C LEU A 49 -2.84 -13.13 10.19
N ILE A 50 -3.71 -12.73 9.25
CA ILE A 50 -3.37 -11.66 8.27
C ILE A 50 -3.06 -10.35 8.99
N SER A 51 -3.88 -9.97 9.97
CA SER A 51 -3.66 -8.74 10.76
C SER A 51 -2.32 -8.77 11.50
N SER A 52 -1.92 -9.95 12.00
CA SER A 52 -0.59 -10.14 12.61
C SER A 52 0.53 -9.87 11.60
N PHE A 53 0.47 -10.53 10.44
CA PHE A 53 1.47 -10.41 9.37
C PHE A 53 1.58 -8.99 8.80
N VAL A 54 0.44 -8.30 8.58
CA VAL A 54 0.43 -6.90 8.14
C VAL A 54 1.15 -6.01 9.14
N GLY A 55 1.03 -6.32 10.43
CA GLY A 55 1.76 -5.65 11.49
C GLY A 55 3.28 -5.76 11.33
N ASP A 56 3.79 -6.97 11.06
CA ASP A 56 5.22 -7.21 10.79
C ASP A 56 5.66 -6.51 9.50
N LEU A 57 4.87 -6.62 8.43
CA LEU A 57 5.15 -6.03 7.12
C LEU A 57 5.24 -4.50 7.14
N THR A 58 4.39 -3.85 7.93
CA THR A 58 4.35 -2.37 8.07
C THR A 58 5.25 -1.84 9.17
N GLY A 59 5.88 -2.72 9.95
CA GLY A 59 6.73 -2.34 11.07
C GLY A 59 5.99 -1.75 12.28
N TRP A 60 4.66 -1.81 12.31
CA TRP A 60 3.85 -1.26 13.40
C TRP A 60 3.89 -2.12 14.68
N GLN A 61 3.87 -3.44 14.50
CA GLN A 61 4.18 -4.41 15.54
C GLN A 61 5.22 -5.37 15.01
N SER A 62 5.81 -6.15 15.90
CA SER A 62 6.83 -7.10 15.55
C SER A 62 6.62 -8.33 16.43
N ASN A 63 6.37 -9.48 15.80
CA ASN A 63 6.43 -10.78 16.45
C ASN A 63 7.87 -11.16 16.85
N GLY A 64 8.83 -10.31 16.49
CA GLY A 64 10.27 -10.37 16.74
C GLY A 64 11.01 -9.61 15.63
N SER A 65 12.26 -9.20 15.90
CA SER A 65 13.05 -8.43 14.93
C SER A 65 13.19 -9.17 13.61
N ASP A 66 13.38 -10.48 13.68
CA ASP A 66 13.59 -11.33 12.51
C ASP A 66 12.33 -11.41 11.66
N GLU A 67 11.14 -11.42 12.24
CA GLU A 67 9.87 -11.45 11.51
C GLU A 67 9.67 -10.19 10.67
N ARG A 68 9.95 -9.02 11.24
CA ARG A 68 9.90 -7.75 10.50
C ARG A 68 10.94 -7.74 9.38
N ASP A 69 12.16 -8.15 9.67
CA ASP A 69 13.24 -8.18 8.67
C ASP A 69 12.91 -9.15 7.53
N LYS A 70 12.29 -10.30 7.84
CA LYS A 70 11.85 -11.29 6.85
C LYS A 70 10.64 -10.82 6.04
N ALA A 71 9.69 -10.12 6.66
CA ALA A 71 8.58 -9.52 5.94
C ALA A 71 9.08 -8.45 4.95
N ASN A 72 10.03 -7.62 5.37
CA ASN A 72 10.67 -6.64 4.51
C ASN A 72 11.48 -7.30 3.38
N GLU A 73 12.27 -8.34 3.69
CA GLU A 73 13.01 -9.10 2.66
C GLU A 73 12.05 -9.71 1.62
N TRP A 74 10.91 -10.24 2.05
CA TRP A 74 9.89 -10.74 1.13
C TRP A 74 9.34 -9.62 0.23
N TYR A 75 9.00 -8.45 0.81
CA TYR A 75 8.50 -7.31 0.05
C TYR A 75 9.49 -6.85 -1.01
N GLU A 76 10.75 -6.62 -0.63
CA GLU A 76 11.80 -6.17 -1.54
C GLU A 76 12.06 -7.18 -2.67
N ARG A 77 12.08 -8.47 -2.34
CA ARG A 77 12.30 -9.51 -3.35
C ARG A 77 11.12 -9.68 -4.31
N ALA A 78 9.90 -9.49 -3.82
CA ALA A 78 8.70 -9.65 -4.62
C ALA A 78 8.39 -8.40 -5.44
N PHE A 79 8.66 -7.21 -4.91
CA PHE A 79 8.17 -5.95 -5.43
C PHE A 79 9.23 -4.84 -5.58
N GLY A 80 10.44 -4.98 -5.04
CA GLY A 80 11.48 -3.94 -5.11
C GLY A 80 11.89 -3.55 -6.55
N THR A 81 11.62 -4.42 -7.53
CA THR A 81 11.72 -4.11 -8.98
C THR A 81 10.43 -4.48 -9.70
N SER A 82 9.28 -4.18 -9.11
CA SER A 82 7.98 -4.57 -9.66
C SER A 82 7.68 -3.86 -10.99
N GLU A 83 6.99 -4.56 -11.90
CA GLU A 83 6.39 -3.91 -13.06
C GLU A 83 5.36 -2.82 -12.66
N TYR A 84 4.80 -2.91 -11.44
CA TYR A 84 3.90 -1.88 -10.92
C TYR A 84 4.58 -0.54 -10.63
N HIS A 85 5.91 -0.47 -10.65
CA HIS A 85 6.64 0.80 -10.52
C HIS A 85 6.42 1.71 -11.72
N SER A 86 5.95 1.18 -12.85
CA SER A 86 5.51 2.01 -13.98
C SER A 86 4.06 2.47 -13.88
N ASN A 87 3.36 2.29 -12.76
CA ASN A 87 2.03 2.86 -12.57
C ASN A 87 2.14 4.34 -12.12
N ILE A 88 1.14 5.15 -12.45
CA ILE A 88 1.13 6.58 -12.11
C ILE A 88 1.23 6.82 -10.60
N ARG A 89 0.66 5.93 -9.77
CA ARG A 89 0.75 6.03 -8.30
C ARG A 89 2.21 5.99 -7.84
N HIS A 90 2.99 5.09 -8.41
CA HIS A 90 4.40 4.97 -8.06
C HIS A 90 5.19 6.16 -8.60
N TYR A 91 4.89 6.62 -9.82
CA TYR A 91 5.52 7.81 -10.37
C TYR A 91 5.30 9.06 -9.50
N LEU A 92 4.06 9.28 -9.03
CA LEU A 92 3.72 10.40 -8.15
C LEU A 92 4.46 10.30 -6.81
N TYR A 93 4.53 9.10 -6.23
CA TYR A 93 5.31 8.82 -5.01
C TYR A 93 6.81 9.11 -5.20
N ASP A 94 7.42 8.56 -6.26
CA ASP A 94 8.86 8.68 -6.50
C ASP A 94 9.31 10.11 -6.85
N ASN A 95 8.35 10.95 -7.27
CA ASN A 95 8.56 12.37 -7.57
C ASN A 95 7.96 13.32 -6.51
N ASP A 96 7.65 12.81 -5.31
CA ASP A 96 7.21 13.60 -4.16
C ASP A 96 5.96 14.48 -4.39
N TYR A 97 5.00 14.03 -5.23
CA TYR A 97 3.74 14.76 -5.43
C TYR A 97 2.87 14.70 -4.17
N SER A 98 2.47 15.87 -3.67
CA SER A 98 1.51 16.00 -2.58
C SER A 98 0.06 15.85 -3.04
N LEU A 99 -0.86 15.75 -2.09
CA LEU A 99 -2.30 15.78 -2.39
C LEU A 99 -2.73 17.09 -3.07
N ASP A 100 -2.09 18.21 -2.75
CA ASP A 100 -2.37 19.50 -3.37
C ASP A 100 -1.87 19.50 -4.82
N ASP A 101 -0.67 18.99 -5.09
CA ASP A 101 -0.16 18.86 -6.47
C ASP A 101 -1.07 17.95 -7.32
N MET A 102 -1.59 16.87 -6.72
CA MET A 102 -2.54 15.97 -7.40
C MET A 102 -3.91 16.63 -7.65
N ASN A 103 -4.34 17.57 -6.80
CA ASN A 103 -5.53 18.38 -7.06
C ASN A 103 -5.29 19.32 -8.23
N ASP A 104 -4.14 20.00 -8.27
CA ASP A 104 -3.78 20.91 -9.35
C ASP A 104 -3.73 20.16 -10.70
N LEU A 105 -3.21 18.93 -10.72
CA LEU A 105 -3.26 18.05 -11.89
C LEU A 105 -4.69 17.68 -12.34
N LEU A 106 -5.68 17.70 -11.46
CA LEU A 106 -7.08 17.45 -11.83
C LEU A 106 -7.80 18.70 -12.34
N GLU A 107 -7.34 19.89 -11.96
CA GLU A 107 -7.93 21.17 -12.35
C GLU A 107 -7.33 21.74 -13.64
N ASP A 108 -6.06 21.46 -13.92
CA ASP A 108 -5.31 21.95 -15.08
C ASP A 108 -4.99 20.81 -16.07
N GLU A 109 -5.72 20.78 -17.19
CA GLU A 109 -5.55 19.77 -18.24
C GLU A 109 -4.19 19.88 -18.96
N ASP A 110 -3.66 21.09 -19.14
CA ASP A 110 -2.37 21.30 -19.80
C ASP A 110 -1.23 20.83 -18.89
N TYR A 111 -1.34 21.11 -17.58
CA TYR A 111 -0.38 20.62 -16.59
C TYR A 111 -0.42 19.09 -16.47
N PHE A 112 -1.61 18.50 -16.42
CA PHE A 112 -1.76 17.04 -16.46
C PHE A 112 -1.11 16.43 -17.70
N GLU A 113 -1.31 17.04 -18.87
CA GLU A 113 -0.72 16.54 -20.11
C GLU A 113 0.81 16.53 -20.04
N GLU A 114 1.42 17.60 -19.54
CA GLU A 114 2.87 17.69 -19.35
C GLU A 114 3.39 16.55 -18.48
N ILE A 115 2.77 16.34 -17.32
CA ILE A 115 3.18 15.29 -16.38
C ILE A 115 2.94 13.89 -16.93
N TYR A 116 1.81 13.68 -17.62
CA TYR A 116 1.54 12.40 -18.28
C TYR A 116 2.60 12.08 -19.34
N GLN A 117 3.05 13.05 -20.14
CA GLN A 117 4.11 12.81 -21.12
C GLN A 117 5.46 12.49 -20.46
N ALA A 118 5.80 13.16 -19.36
CA ALA A 118 7.00 12.86 -18.58
C ALA A 118 6.96 11.41 -18.04
N TYR A 119 5.85 11.05 -17.40
CA TYR A 119 5.56 9.69 -16.93
C TYR A 119 5.76 8.63 -18.02
N ILE A 120 5.18 8.83 -19.22
CA ILE A 120 5.31 7.90 -20.34
C ILE A 120 6.76 7.83 -20.86
N SER A 121 7.47 8.95 -20.94
CA SER A 121 8.86 8.99 -21.41
C SER A 121 9.79 8.19 -20.51
N GLU A 122 9.70 8.41 -19.19
CA GLU A 122 10.51 7.71 -18.19
C GLU A 122 10.23 6.20 -18.18
N ASN A 123 8.98 5.82 -18.46
CA ASN A 123 8.53 4.44 -18.52
C ASN A 123 8.34 3.91 -19.95
N SER A 124 9.09 4.44 -20.93
CA SER A 124 8.86 4.18 -22.37
C SER A 124 8.96 2.71 -22.81
N ARG A 125 9.55 1.83 -21.98
CA ARG A 125 9.68 0.38 -22.25
C ARG A 125 8.68 -0.48 -21.47
N MET A 126 7.81 0.14 -20.69
CA MET A 126 6.89 -0.52 -19.78
C MET A 126 5.46 -0.49 -20.36
N ASN A 127 4.58 -1.30 -19.78
CA ASN A 127 3.15 -1.27 -20.11
C ASN A 127 2.45 -0.24 -19.22
N ASN A 128 2.40 1.01 -19.69
CA ASN A 128 1.92 2.15 -18.91
C ASN A 128 0.38 2.24 -18.86
N GLU A 129 -0.11 2.86 -17.80
CA GLU A 129 -1.53 3.21 -17.65
C GLU A 129 -1.93 4.28 -18.71
N SER A 130 -3.14 4.17 -19.26
CA SER A 130 -3.68 5.18 -20.16
C SER A 130 -4.00 6.48 -19.42
N LYS A 131 -4.15 7.60 -20.14
CA LYS A 131 -4.56 8.88 -19.55
C LYS A 131 -5.82 8.77 -18.69
N GLU A 132 -6.83 8.05 -19.18
CA GLU A 132 -8.09 7.85 -18.47
C GLU A 132 -7.89 7.07 -17.17
N GLN A 133 -7.02 6.05 -17.19
CA GLN A 133 -6.66 5.29 -16.00
C GLN A 133 -5.87 6.16 -15.00
N CYS A 134 -4.97 7.01 -15.48
CA CYS A 134 -4.22 7.96 -14.65
C CYS A 134 -5.14 8.99 -14.00
N LEU A 135 -6.05 9.60 -14.75
CA LEU A 135 -7.04 10.55 -14.23
C LEU A 135 -7.97 9.90 -13.20
N GLN A 136 -8.44 8.68 -13.46
CA GLN A 136 -9.28 7.98 -12.49
C GLN A 136 -8.51 7.68 -11.21
N THR A 137 -7.24 7.29 -11.34
CA THR A 137 -6.34 7.07 -10.21
C THR A 137 -6.13 8.32 -9.36
N LEU A 138 -5.85 9.47 -9.99
CA LEU A 138 -5.71 10.76 -9.31
C LEU A 138 -6.99 11.11 -8.55
N LYS A 139 -8.17 10.99 -9.18
CA LYS A 139 -9.47 11.22 -8.53
C LYS A 139 -9.68 10.31 -7.32
N ASP A 140 -9.30 9.05 -7.43
CA ASP A 140 -9.43 8.08 -6.34
C ASP A 140 -8.51 8.42 -5.16
N ILE A 141 -7.29 8.88 -5.41
CA ILE A 141 -6.34 9.30 -4.36
C ILE A 141 -6.85 10.55 -3.65
N VAL A 142 -7.14 11.60 -4.42
CA VAL A 142 -7.63 12.89 -3.92
C VAL A 142 -8.92 12.72 -3.11
N SER A 143 -9.89 11.97 -3.62
CA SER A 143 -11.18 11.77 -2.94
C SER A 143 -11.05 11.01 -1.61
N LYS A 144 -10.02 10.17 -1.46
CA LYS A 144 -9.74 9.43 -0.22
C LYS A 144 -8.79 10.17 0.72
N GLY A 145 -8.13 11.23 0.25
CA GLY A 145 -7.15 11.99 1.03
C GLY A 145 -5.93 11.14 1.44
N VAL A 146 -5.47 10.26 0.55
CA VAL A 146 -4.30 9.39 0.82
C VAL A 146 -3.05 10.10 0.31
N GLU A 147 -2.14 10.46 1.22
CA GLU A 147 -0.77 10.81 0.83
C GLU A 147 -0.04 9.53 0.41
N LEU A 148 0.68 9.60 -0.72
CA LEU A 148 1.41 8.47 -1.29
C LEU A 148 2.79 8.34 -0.66
#